data_AF-A0AAP0Q0W2-F1
#
_entry.id   AF-A0AAP0Q0W2-F1
#
_cell.length_a   1.000
_cell.length_b   1.000
_cell.length_c   1.000
_cell.angle_alpha   90.00
_cell.angle_beta   90.00
_cell.angle_gamma   90.00
#
_symmetry.space_group_name_H-M   'P 1'
#
loop_
_entity.id
_entity.type
_entity.pdbx_description
1 polymer ?
#
loop_
_entity_poly.entity_id
_entity_poly.type
_entity_poly.pdbx_seq_one_letter_code
_entity_poly.pdbx_strand_id
1 'polypeptide(L)'
;MMVTLRMMSHRIQAGWKKWRSATGVICDRNVSTKLKGKFYRTAIKPAMFYGSECRAVKHQQLHKMNVAEMKMLRWMCGKTRKDRI
;
A
#
# COMPACT_ATOMS: atom_id res chain seq x y z
N MET A 1 -2.48 -6.06 -23.44
CA MET A 1 -3.03 -6.02 -22.07
C MET A 1 -2.15 -6.66 -20.97
N MET A 2 -1.09 -7.41 -21.30
CA MET A 2 -0.20 -8.03 -20.29
C MET A 2 0.89 -7.10 -19.71
N VAL A 3 1.37 -6.11 -20.47
CA VAL A 3 2.47 -5.22 -20.07
C VAL A 3 2.11 -4.31 -18.88
N THR A 4 0.84 -3.89 -18.79
CA THR A 4 0.36 -3.00 -17.72
C THR A 4 0.14 -3.72 -16.39
N LEU A 5 -0.10 -5.03 -16.37
CA LEU A 5 -0.20 -5.82 -15.14
C LEU A 5 1.17 -6.05 -14.47
N ARG A 6 2.23 -6.33 -15.27
CA ARG A 6 3.60 -6.53 -14.76
C ARG A 6 4.15 -5.29 -14.04
N MET A 7 3.92 -4.09 -14.59
CA MET A 7 4.34 -2.84 -13.96
C MET A 7 3.64 -2.58 -12.62
N MET A 8 2.35 -2.90 -12.51
CA MET A 8 1.60 -2.74 -11.26
C MET A 8 2.09 -3.72 -10.19
N SER A 9 2.33 -4.99 -10.55
CA SER A 9 2.87 -5.99 -9.63
C SER A 9 4.25 -5.57 -9.10
N HIS A 10 5.12 -5.04 -9.96
CA HIS A 10 6.43 -4.55 -9.57
C HIS A 10 6.36 -3.38 -8.58
N ARG A 11 5.39 -2.46 -8.77
CA ARG A 11 5.17 -1.32 -7.87
C ARG A 11 4.57 -1.70 -6.54
N ILE A 12 3.58 -2.60 -6.55
CA ILE A 12 3.04 -3.17 -5.32
C ILE A 12 4.19 -3.84 -4.55
N GLN A 13 5.04 -4.63 -5.22
CA GLN A 13 6.22 -5.22 -4.58
C GLN A 13 7.20 -4.17 -4.04
N ALA A 14 7.45 -3.07 -4.75
CA ALA A 14 8.31 -1.99 -4.27
C ALA A 14 7.72 -1.28 -3.04
N GLY A 15 6.42 -1.00 -3.04
CA GLY A 15 5.70 -0.47 -1.87
C GLY A 15 5.74 -1.44 -0.69
N TRP A 16 5.57 -2.74 -0.94
CA TRP A 16 5.70 -3.79 0.06
C TRP A 16 7.12 -3.91 0.61
N LYS A 17 8.16 -3.77 -0.21
CA LYS A 17 9.56 -3.76 0.26
C LYS A 17 9.83 -2.56 1.18
N LYS A 18 9.45 -1.34 0.77
CA LYS A 18 9.58 -0.13 1.62
C LYS A 18 8.83 -0.27 2.94
N TRP A 19 7.61 -0.81 2.89
CA TRP A 19 6.83 -1.07 4.08
C TRP A 19 7.48 -2.14 4.99
N ARG A 20 8.01 -3.21 4.38
CA ARG A 20 8.67 -4.31 5.09
C ARG A 20 9.94 -3.83 5.83
N SER A 21 10.68 -2.89 5.24
CA SER A 21 11.81 -2.23 5.92
C SER A 21 11.38 -1.38 7.12
N ALA A 22 10.20 -0.76 7.07
CA ALA A 22 9.68 0.07 8.15
C ALA A 22 8.83 -0.70 9.17
N THR A 23 8.73 -2.03 9.05
CA THR A 23 7.79 -2.84 9.85
C THR A 23 8.13 -2.86 11.33
N GLY A 24 9.41 -2.75 11.71
CA GLY A 24 9.80 -2.62 13.13
C GLY A 24 9.12 -1.41 13.79
N VAL A 25 9.21 -0.24 13.16
CA VAL A 25 8.61 1.01 13.64
C VAL A 25 7.08 0.99 13.50
N ILE A 26 6.55 0.36 12.45
CA ILE A 26 5.11 0.40 12.15
C ILE A 26 4.34 -0.66 12.95
N CYS A 27 4.94 -1.79 13.28
CA CYS A 27 4.32 -2.81 14.14
C CYS A 27 4.46 -2.50 15.63
N ASP A 28 5.33 -1.55 16.00
CA ASP A 28 5.42 -1.10 17.38
C ASP A 28 4.08 -0.56 17.88
N ARG A 29 3.67 -1.06 19.05
CA ARG A 29 2.45 -0.63 19.73
C ARG A 29 2.56 0.80 20.25
N ASN A 30 3.80 1.26 20.47
CA ASN A 30 4.13 2.60 20.95
C ASN A 30 4.00 3.68 19.86
N VAL A 31 3.94 3.28 18.58
CA VAL A 31 3.76 4.23 17.49
C VAL A 31 2.28 4.56 17.32
N SER A 32 1.96 5.84 17.43
CA SER A 32 0.61 6.36 17.20
C SER A 32 0.08 5.95 15.81
N THR A 33 -1.19 5.52 15.75
CA THR A 33 -1.92 5.26 14.50
C THR A 33 -1.89 6.45 13.54
N LYS A 34 -1.84 7.68 14.06
CA LYS A 34 -1.70 8.92 13.27
C LYS A 34 -0.36 8.99 12.55
N LEU A 35 0.72 8.55 13.20
CA LEU A 35 2.06 8.48 12.61
C LEU A 35 2.13 7.38 11.55
N LYS A 36 1.54 6.20 11.81
CA LYS A 36 1.42 5.11 10.83
C LYS A 36 0.66 5.56 9.57
N GLY A 37 -0.42 6.31 9.74
CA GLY A 37 -1.18 6.91 8.64
C GLY A 37 -0.38 7.95 7.85
N LYS A 38 0.39 8.80 8.53
CA LYS A 38 1.27 9.79 7.88
C LYS A 38 2.39 9.12 7.08
N PHE A 39 3.03 8.09 7.65
CA PHE A 39 4.05 7.30 6.97
C PHE A 39 3.49 6.60 5.74
N TYR A 40 2.29 6.02 5.84
CA TYR A 40 1.59 5.42 4.71
C TYR A 40 1.37 6.44 3.57
N ARG A 41 0.81 7.61 3.88
CA ARG A 41 0.52 8.65 2.89
C ARG A 41 1.78 9.23 2.24
N THR A 42 2.89 9.32 2.97
CA THR A 42 4.12 9.96 2.48
C THR A 42 5.11 9.00 1.85
N ALA A 43 5.24 7.75 2.33
CA ALA A 43 6.25 6.82 1.84
C ALA A 43 5.67 5.71 0.95
N ILE A 44 4.47 5.22 1.28
CA ILE A 44 3.87 4.04 0.64
C ILE A 44 2.96 4.45 -0.53
N LYS A 45 2.06 5.43 -0.31
CA LYS A 45 1.12 5.90 -1.34
C LYS A 45 1.85 6.41 -2.59
N PRO A 46 2.92 7.24 -2.51
CA PRO A 46 3.64 7.68 -3.70
C PRO A 46 4.40 6.53 -4.36
N ALA A 47 4.99 5.60 -3.59
CA ALA A 47 5.67 4.45 -4.17
C ALA A 47 4.73 3.54 -4.99
N MET A 48 3.45 3.48 -4.63
CA MET A 48 2.44 2.73 -5.36
C MET A 48 1.81 3.53 -6.53
N PHE A 49 1.54 4.82 -6.34
CA PHE A 49 0.72 5.64 -7.26
C PHE A 49 1.50 6.68 -8.11
N TYR A 50 2.70 7.11 -7.73
CA TYR A 50 3.37 8.29 -8.33
C TYR A 50 3.75 8.14 -9.82
N GLY A 51 3.70 6.93 -10.38
CA GLY A 51 3.85 6.76 -11.83
C GLY A 51 2.64 6.14 -12.51
N SER A 52 1.50 6.03 -11.83
CA SER A 52 0.24 5.55 -12.39
C SER A 52 -0.61 6.70 -12.92
N GLU A 53 -0.32 7.93 -12.50
CA GLU A 53 -1.02 9.15 -12.96
C GLU A 53 -0.81 9.43 -14.46
N CYS A 54 0.29 8.98 -15.06
CA CYS A 54 0.63 9.26 -16.47
C CYS A 54 0.27 8.16 -17.49
N ARG A 55 -0.34 7.05 -17.10
CA ARG A 55 -0.81 6.02 -18.06
C ARG A 55 -2.29 5.75 -17.85
N ALA A 56 -3.01 5.37 -18.90
CA ALA A 56 -4.41 4.94 -18.81
C ALA A 56 -4.55 3.70 -17.89
N VAL A 57 -4.66 3.93 -16.59
CA VAL A 57 -4.85 2.88 -15.58
C VAL A 57 -6.31 2.46 -15.67
N LYS A 58 -6.55 1.20 -16.04
CA LYS A 58 -7.90 0.65 -16.04
C LYS A 58 -8.42 0.57 -14.60
N HIS A 59 -9.72 0.75 -14.38
CA HIS A 59 -10.36 0.61 -13.06
C HIS A 59 -9.98 -0.69 -12.32
N GLN A 60 -9.79 -1.79 -13.06
CA GLN A 60 -9.34 -3.07 -12.50
C GLN A 60 -7.94 -3.00 -11.85
N GLN A 61 -7.05 -2.14 -12.35
CA GLN A 61 -5.71 -1.96 -11.80
C GLN A 61 -5.74 -1.09 -10.54
N LEU A 62 -6.53 -0.01 -10.56
CA LEU A 62 -6.84 0.79 -9.36
C LEU A 62 -7.45 -0.07 -8.25
N HIS A 63 -8.38 -0.98 -8.60
CA HIS A 63 -8.96 -1.91 -7.66
C HIS A 63 -7.90 -2.84 -7.04
N LYS A 64 -6.98 -3.41 -7.83
CA LYS A 64 -5.89 -4.23 -7.31
C LYS A 64 -4.95 -3.47 -6.37
N MET A 65 -4.68 -2.19 -6.67
CA MET A 65 -3.90 -1.31 -5.79
C MET A 65 -4.64 -1.01 -4.48
N ASN A 66 -5.93 -0.70 -4.54
CA ASN A 66 -6.76 -0.47 -3.35
C ASN A 66 -6.86 -1.74 -2.47
N VAL A 67 -6.95 -2.92 -3.07
CA VAL A 67 -6.93 -4.19 -2.31
C VAL A 67 -5.59 -4.40 -1.60
N ALA A 68 -4.47 -4.05 -2.24
CA ALA A 68 -3.15 -4.10 -1.62
C ALA A 68 -3.00 -3.07 -0.50
N GLU A 69 -3.46 -1.83 -0.71
CA GLU A 69 -3.51 -0.74 0.28
C GLU A 69 -4.33 -1.15 1.52
N MET A 70 -5.55 -1.65 1.33
CA MET A 70 -6.39 -2.15 2.41
C MET A 70 -5.74 -3.31 3.17
N LYS A 71 -5.02 -4.20 2.48
CA LYS A 71 -4.30 -5.30 3.13
C LYS A 71 -3.17 -4.78 4.02
N MET A 72 -2.42 -3.77 3.57
CA MET A 72 -1.36 -3.12 4.35
C MET A 72 -1.91 -2.42 5.58
N LEU A 73 -2.97 -1.61 5.41
CA LEU A 73 -3.64 -0.89 6.50
C LEU A 73 -4.18 -1.85 7.57
N ARG A 74 -4.82 -2.95 7.16
CA ARG A 74 -5.30 -4.01 8.07
C ARG A 74 -4.16 -4.59 8.90
N TRP A 75 -3.05 -4.96 8.26
CA TRP A 75 -1.91 -5.54 8.96
C TRP A 75 -1.27 -4.54 9.95
N MET A 76 -1.11 -3.27 9.56
CA MET A 76 -0.57 -2.22 10.43
C MET A 76 -1.40 -2.01 11.70
N CYS A 77 -2.73 -2.16 11.59
CA CYS A 77 -3.65 -2.01 12.71
C CYS A 77 -3.95 -3.33 13.44
N GLY A 78 -3.38 -4.46 13.02
CA GLY A 78 -3.72 -5.79 13.54
C GLY A 78 -5.18 -6.20 13.33
N LYS A 79 -5.84 -5.58 12.33
CA LYS A 79 -7.26 -5.73 12.05
C LYS A 79 -7.50 -6.82 11.01
N THR A 80 -8.56 -7.59 11.21
CA THR A 80 -8.95 -8.67 10.31
C THR A 80 -9.91 -8.16 9.23
N ARG A 81 -10.23 -8.99 8.23
CA ARG A 81 -11.24 -8.64 7.22
C ARG A 81 -12.64 -8.43 7.82
N LYS A 82 -12.92 -8.97 9.01
CA LYS A 82 -14.19 -8.82 9.71
C LYS A 82 -14.36 -7.43 10.34
N ASP A 83 -13.27 -6.75 10.66
CA ASP A 83 -13.28 -5.47 11.37
C ASP A 83 -13.78 -4.27 10.55
N ARG A 84 -14.13 -4.45 9.26
CA ARG A 84 -14.58 -3.39 8.31
C ARG A 84 -13.86 -2.05 8.54
N ILE A 85 -12.62 -1.96 8.06
CA ILE A 85 -11.87 -0.69 7.94
C ILE A 85 -12.42 0.14 6.78
#